data_AF-A0A0V0J7J5-F1
#
_entry.id   AF-A0A0V0J7J5-F1
#
_cell.length_a   1.000
_cell.length_b   1.000
_cell.length_c   1.000
_cell.angle_alpha   90.00
_cell.angle_beta   90.00
_cell.angle_gamma   90.00
#
_symmetry.space_group_name_H-M   'P 1'
#
loop_
_entity.id
_entity.type
_entity.pdbx_description
1 polymer ?
#
loop_
_entity_poly.entity_id
_entity_poly.type
_entity_poly.pdbx_seq_one_letter_code
_entity_poly.pdbx_strand_id
1 'polypeptide(L)'
;GPLNGPYLTRCMPVTYMSAKDIKRTVSEMKKAGSDKLQTQSPSTVSSLLLPLLILFRIFNALIIRTTFVPDEYWQSIEVAHRWAFGYGALTWEWWNSTAIRSPLHPLMFAGLYKLLAAVGFDSRLAIIYLPRLLHGILAAVADYNLYGLTNLISDPTTAKVVLPSRGLFWWHVSFRFFLKYRHAITTKFYPHALSFSGLSSPSAPTGLQRFAVLEAWRTT
;
A
#
# COMPACT_ATOMS: atom_id res chain seq x y z
N GLY A 1 -59.99 -37.59 34.93
CA GLY A 1 -58.68 -38.26 34.93
C GLY A 1 -57.62 -37.25 34.52
N PRO A 2 -56.50 -37.13 35.23
CA PRO A 2 -55.42 -36.25 34.81
C PRO A 2 -54.34 -37.02 34.01
N LEU A 3 -53.79 -36.31 33.04
CA LEU A 3 -52.78 -36.72 32.07
C LEU A 3 -51.40 -36.86 32.74
N ASN A 4 -50.76 -38.03 32.59
CA ASN A 4 -49.35 -38.25 32.93
C ASN A 4 -48.51 -38.21 31.65
N GLY A 5 -47.61 -37.23 31.52
CA GLY A 5 -46.58 -37.16 30.49
C GLY A 5 -45.18 -37.05 31.12
N PRO A 6 -44.14 -37.73 30.59
CA PRO A 6 -42.83 -37.78 31.21
C PRO A 6 -41.94 -36.64 30.72
N TYR A 7 -41.95 -35.50 31.42
CA TYR A 7 -40.91 -34.48 31.28
C TYR A 7 -40.01 -34.51 32.53
N LEU A 8 -39.21 -35.57 32.65
CA LEU A 8 -38.10 -35.58 33.61
C LEU A 8 -36.99 -34.70 33.07
N THR A 9 -36.90 -33.47 33.59
CA THR A 9 -35.75 -32.60 33.44
C THR A 9 -34.55 -33.28 34.07
N ARG A 10 -33.70 -33.90 33.24
CA ARG A 10 -32.42 -34.47 33.69
C ARG A 10 -31.49 -33.32 34.05
N CYS A 11 -31.49 -32.91 35.32
CA CYS A 11 -30.44 -32.02 35.85
C CYS A 11 -29.10 -32.70 35.64
N MET A 12 -28.29 -32.22 34.68
CA MET A 12 -26.91 -32.68 34.57
C MET A 12 -26.16 -32.22 35.83
N PRO A 13 -25.39 -33.10 36.49
CA PRO A 13 -24.57 -32.67 37.60
C PRO A 13 -23.50 -31.71 37.09
N VAL A 14 -23.49 -30.49 37.62
CA VAL A 14 -22.38 -29.55 37.47
C VAL A 14 -21.21 -30.15 38.24
N THR A 15 -20.34 -30.86 37.53
CA THR A 15 -19.10 -31.38 38.09
C THR A 15 -18.14 -30.20 38.24
N TYR A 16 -17.94 -29.76 39.48
CA TYR A 16 -16.94 -28.72 39.79
C TYR A 16 -15.55 -29.32 39.57
N MET A 17 -14.78 -28.73 38.64
CA MET A 17 -13.39 -29.10 38.44
C MET A 17 -12.60 -28.88 39.73
N SER A 18 -11.86 -29.91 40.17
CA SER A 18 -11.00 -29.79 41.35
C SER A 18 -9.88 -28.79 41.08
N ALA A 19 -9.41 -28.07 42.11
CA ALA A 19 -8.32 -27.11 41.98
C ALA A 19 -7.04 -27.73 41.38
N LYS A 20 -6.85 -29.05 41.54
CA LYS A 20 -5.75 -29.80 40.92
C LYS A 20 -5.94 -29.95 39.40
N ASP A 21 -7.16 -30.17 38.94
CA ASP A 21 -7.50 -30.32 37.53
C ASP A 21 -7.42 -28.98 36.79
N ILE A 22 -7.79 -27.88 37.46
CA ILE A 22 -7.61 -26.52 36.96
C ILE A 22 -6.11 -26.22 36.78
N LYS A 23 -5.27 -26.55 37.75
CA LYS A 23 -3.81 -26.36 37.63
C LYS A 23 -3.22 -27.21 36.49
N ARG A 24 -3.68 -28.45 36.32
CA ARG A 24 -3.26 -29.32 35.22
C ARG A 24 -3.65 -28.72 33.86
N THR A 25 -4.91 -28.34 33.67
CA THR A 25 -5.39 -27.74 32.41
C THR A 25 -4.68 -26.43 32.11
N VAL A 26 -4.45 -25.55 33.10
CA VAL A 26 -3.66 -24.32 32.90
C VAL A 26 -2.22 -24.64 32.51
N SER A 27 -1.60 -25.67 33.11
CA SER A 27 -0.25 -26.09 32.75
C SER A 27 -0.18 -26.68 31.34
N GLU A 28 -1.19 -27.43 30.93
CA GLU A 28 -1.33 -28.01 29.59
C GLU A 28 -1.61 -26.94 28.53
N MET A 29 -2.46 -25.95 28.83
CA MET A 29 -2.68 -24.81 27.94
C MET A 29 -1.43 -23.94 27.80
N LYS A 30 -0.69 -23.73 28.90
CA LYS A 30 0.58 -23.00 28.89
C LYS A 30 1.66 -23.78 28.12
N LYS A 31 1.71 -25.10 28.27
CA LYS A 31 2.61 -25.98 27.53
C LYS A 31 2.24 -26.05 26.05
N ALA A 32 0.96 -26.20 25.70
CA ALA A 32 0.47 -26.18 24.32
C ALA A 32 0.68 -24.81 23.64
N GLY A 33 0.53 -23.72 24.40
CA GLY A 33 0.87 -22.37 23.94
C GLY A 33 2.38 -22.20 23.72
N SER A 34 3.20 -22.71 24.64
CA SER A 34 4.67 -22.69 24.52
C SER A 34 5.16 -23.59 23.39
N ASP A 35 4.55 -24.76 23.19
CA ASP A 35 4.85 -25.72 22.12
C ASP A 35 4.37 -25.17 20.77
N LYS A 36 3.25 -24.43 20.70
CA LYS A 36 2.88 -23.67 19.50
C LYS A 36 3.87 -22.55 19.20
N LEU A 37 4.32 -21.81 20.22
CA LEU A 37 5.34 -20.77 20.05
C LEU A 37 6.71 -21.35 19.64
N GLN A 38 7.08 -22.53 20.15
CA GLN A 38 8.35 -23.19 19.84
C GLN A 38 8.32 -23.99 18.54
N THR A 39 7.18 -24.58 18.17
CA THR A 39 6.98 -25.25 16.86
C THR A 39 6.83 -24.21 15.73
N GLN A 40 6.42 -22.99 16.07
CA GLN A 40 6.59 -21.81 15.22
C GLN A 40 7.98 -21.17 15.44
N SER A 41 9.05 -21.98 15.45
CA SER A 41 10.35 -21.43 15.05
C SER A 41 10.14 -20.78 13.68
N PRO A 42 10.58 -19.53 13.43
CA PRO A 42 10.33 -18.84 12.18
C PRO A 42 10.73 -19.78 11.06
N SER A 43 9.72 -20.30 10.35
CA SER A 43 9.88 -21.25 9.25
C SER A 43 11.05 -20.73 8.44
N THR A 44 12.20 -21.42 8.42
CA THR A 44 13.50 -20.86 8.01
C THR A 44 13.32 -20.00 6.79
N VAL A 45 13.11 -18.70 7.01
CA VAL A 45 12.70 -17.79 5.96
C VAL A 45 13.97 -17.66 5.17
N SER A 46 13.95 -18.16 3.94
CA SER A 46 15.14 -18.19 3.10
C SER A 46 15.80 -16.81 3.22
N SER A 47 17.06 -16.76 3.63
CA SER A 47 17.81 -15.51 3.80
C SER A 47 17.81 -14.68 2.52
N LEU A 48 17.54 -15.34 1.38
CA LEU A 48 17.41 -14.76 0.06
C LEU A 48 16.06 -14.09 -0.21
N LEU A 49 15.03 -14.29 0.62
CA LEU A 49 13.69 -13.75 0.39
C LEU A 49 13.65 -12.21 0.47
N LEU A 50 14.22 -11.65 1.54
CA LEU A 50 14.28 -10.20 1.73
C LEU A 50 15.07 -9.49 0.61
N PRO A 51 16.31 -9.90 0.24
CA PRO A 51 17.02 -9.24 -0.85
C PRO A 51 16.32 -9.41 -2.21
N LEU A 52 15.66 -10.55 -2.45
CA LEU A 52 14.86 -10.75 -3.66
C LEU A 52 13.67 -9.80 -3.72
N LEU A 53 12.96 -9.60 -2.61
CA LEU A 53 11.86 -8.63 -2.52
C LEU A 53 12.33 -7.20 -2.72
N ILE A 54 13.47 -6.83 -2.13
CA ILE A 54 14.08 -5.51 -2.32
C ILE A 54 14.42 -5.30 -3.80
N LEU A 55 15.08 -6.27 -4.44
CA LEU A 55 15.45 -6.17 -5.86
C LEU A 55 14.20 -6.03 -6.75
N PHE A 56 13.16 -6.82 -6.49
CA PHE A 56 11.89 -6.74 -7.19
C PHE A 56 11.23 -5.36 -7.01
N ARG A 57 11.20 -4.82 -5.78
CA ARG A 57 10.60 -3.51 -5.50
C ARG A 57 11.40 -2.36 -6.09
N ILE A 58 12.74 -2.44 -6.12
CA ILE A 58 13.61 -1.47 -6.79
C ILE A 58 13.35 -1.50 -8.30
N PHE A 59 13.33 -2.68 -8.92
CA PHE A 59 13.05 -2.84 -10.35
C PHE A 59 11.70 -2.21 -10.73
N ASN A 60 10.65 -2.47 -9.94
CA ASN A 60 9.35 -1.85 -10.13
C ASN A 60 9.40 -0.32 -9.99
N ALA A 61 10.10 0.20 -8.97
CA ALA A 61 10.24 1.64 -8.74
C ALA A 61 10.97 2.37 -9.88
N LEU A 62 11.87 1.69 -10.60
CA LEU A 62 12.59 2.23 -11.74
C LEU A 62 11.75 2.21 -13.03
N ILE A 63 10.93 1.17 -13.23
CA ILE A 63 10.03 1.05 -14.39
C ILE A 63 8.84 1.99 -14.28
N ILE A 64 8.25 2.10 -13.09
CA ILE A 64 7.05 2.91 -12.87
C ILE A 64 7.46 4.38 -12.82
N ARG A 65 7.16 5.12 -13.90
CA ARG A 65 7.47 6.55 -13.98
C ARG A 65 6.39 7.44 -13.36
N THR A 66 5.16 6.94 -13.22
CA THR A 66 3.98 7.70 -12.81
C THR A 66 3.72 7.62 -11.30
N THR A 67 3.07 8.65 -10.75
CA THR A 67 2.72 8.77 -9.32
C THR A 67 1.21 8.89 -9.17
N PHE A 68 0.61 8.04 -8.33
CA PHE A 68 -0.85 7.94 -8.15
C PHE A 68 -1.51 9.26 -7.72
N VAL A 69 -0.81 10.08 -6.93
CA VAL A 69 -1.23 11.43 -6.54
C VAL A 69 -0.03 12.38 -6.70
N PRO A 70 0.06 13.11 -7.84
CA PRO A 70 1.26 13.87 -8.18
C PRO A 70 1.48 15.10 -7.28
N ASP A 71 0.41 15.71 -6.77
CA ASP A 71 0.44 16.88 -5.89
C ASP A 71 0.91 16.51 -4.48
N GLU A 72 0.42 15.42 -3.88
CA GLU A 72 0.94 14.90 -2.61
C GLU A 72 2.42 14.49 -2.70
N TYR A 73 2.78 13.87 -3.82
CA TYR A 73 4.17 13.50 -4.09
C TYR A 73 5.06 14.75 -4.16
N TRP A 74 4.66 15.74 -4.96
CA TRP A 74 5.39 17.01 -5.08
C TRP A 74 5.47 17.75 -3.74
N GLN A 75 4.37 17.83 -2.99
CA GLN A 75 4.31 18.50 -1.70
C GLN A 75 5.19 17.82 -0.64
N SER A 76 5.52 16.53 -0.79
CA SER A 76 6.45 15.84 0.10
C SER A 76 7.91 16.06 -0.29
N ILE A 77 8.24 15.93 -1.58
CA ILE A 77 9.63 16.04 -2.05
C ILE A 77 10.15 17.48 -2.06
N GLU A 78 9.31 18.45 -2.44
CA GLU A 78 9.71 19.85 -2.59
C GLU A 78 9.96 20.49 -1.22
N VAL A 79 9.08 20.20 -0.26
CA VAL A 79 9.24 20.65 1.13
C VAL A 79 10.49 20.05 1.75
N ALA A 80 10.71 18.75 1.55
CA ALA A 80 11.92 18.07 2.00
C ALA A 80 13.19 18.66 1.38
N HIS A 81 13.14 18.96 0.07
CA HIS A 81 14.22 19.60 -0.66
C HIS A 81 14.51 20.99 -0.08
N ARG A 82 13.48 21.82 0.16
CA ARG A 82 13.65 23.14 0.79
C ARG A 82 14.23 23.06 2.20
N TRP A 83 13.84 22.07 3.00
CA TRP A 83 14.43 21.86 4.33
C TRP A 83 15.87 21.36 4.30
N ALA A 84 16.26 20.61 3.27
CA ALA A 84 17.62 20.10 3.11
C ALA A 84 18.59 21.16 2.54
N PHE A 85 18.19 21.85 1.47
CA PHE A 85 19.05 22.74 0.68
C PHE A 85 18.76 24.23 0.86
N GLY A 86 17.66 24.60 1.51
CA GLY A 86 17.29 25.99 1.77
C GLY A 86 16.55 26.71 0.64
N TYR A 87 16.28 26.05 -0.50
CA TYR A 87 15.55 26.63 -1.63
C TYR A 87 14.47 25.70 -2.17
N GLY A 88 13.49 26.27 -2.87
CA GLY A 88 12.31 25.56 -3.39
C GLY A 88 11.01 26.22 -2.97
N ALA A 89 9.89 25.70 -3.44
CA ALA A 89 8.56 26.23 -3.11
C ALA A 89 8.02 25.62 -1.81
N LEU A 90 7.27 26.41 -1.04
CA LEU A 90 6.57 25.95 0.14
C LEU A 90 5.12 26.43 0.07
N THR A 91 4.17 25.51 0.19
CA THR A 91 2.74 25.87 0.22
C THR A 91 2.35 26.42 1.59
N TRP A 92 1.24 27.16 1.64
CA TRP A 92 0.72 27.80 2.86
C TRP A 92 0.47 26.84 4.02
N GLU A 93 0.27 25.56 3.71
CA GLU A 93 0.01 24.49 4.67
C GLU A 93 1.21 24.16 5.57
N TRP A 94 2.42 24.50 5.12
CA TRP A 94 3.68 24.26 5.82
C TRP A 94 4.23 25.51 6.51
N TRP A 95 3.51 26.63 6.44
CA TRP A 95 3.90 27.82 7.19
C TRP A 95 3.86 27.54 8.68
N ASN A 96 4.81 28.12 9.42
CA ASN A 96 4.96 27.91 10.85
C ASN A 96 3.71 28.32 11.66
N SER A 97 2.86 29.18 11.08
CA SER A 97 1.59 29.63 11.65
C SER A 97 0.43 28.63 11.49
N THR A 98 0.51 27.73 10.51
CA THR A 98 -0.64 26.92 10.06
C THR A 98 -0.38 25.43 10.23
N ALA A 99 0.79 24.94 9.82
CA ALA A 99 1.33 23.59 10.04
C ALA A 99 0.29 22.44 10.15
N ILE A 100 -0.63 22.35 9.18
CA ILE A 100 -1.75 21.39 9.24
C ILE A 100 -1.34 19.95 8.91
N ARG A 101 -0.19 19.75 8.27
CA ARG A 101 0.29 18.43 7.84
C ARG A 101 1.40 17.92 8.74
N SER A 102 1.42 16.60 8.94
CA SER A 102 2.49 15.94 9.68
C SER A 102 3.82 16.13 8.96
N PRO A 103 4.86 16.68 9.62
CA PRO A 103 6.18 16.87 9.02
C PRO A 103 6.95 15.56 8.88
N LEU A 104 6.49 14.46 9.49
CA LEU A 104 7.22 13.20 9.56
C LEU A 104 7.62 12.67 8.17
N HIS A 105 6.68 12.71 7.22
CA HIS A 105 6.90 12.18 5.88
C HIS A 105 7.95 13.00 5.08
N PRO A 106 7.82 14.34 4.94
CA PRO A 106 8.88 15.13 4.31
C PRO A 106 10.20 15.17 5.12
N LEU A 107 10.16 15.08 6.45
CA LEU A 107 11.38 15.06 7.27
C LEU A 107 12.25 13.84 6.96
N MET A 108 11.63 12.68 6.75
CA MET A 108 12.34 11.46 6.36
C MET A 108 13.14 11.66 5.07
N PHE A 109 12.55 12.32 4.06
CA PHE A 109 13.27 12.64 2.81
C PHE A 109 14.31 13.74 3.01
N ALA A 110 14.02 14.76 3.82
CA ALA A 110 14.96 15.85 4.09
C ALA A 110 16.24 15.35 4.75
N GLY A 111 16.13 14.42 5.70
CA GLY A 111 17.28 13.73 6.30
C GLY A 111 18.09 12.97 5.25
N LEU A 112 17.41 12.24 4.37
CA LEU A 112 18.04 11.48 3.29
C LEU A 112 18.78 12.38 2.29
N TYR A 113 18.20 13.53 1.93
CA TYR A 113 18.85 14.53 1.08
C TYR A 113 20.04 15.21 1.75
N LYS A 114 19.96 15.50 3.06
CA LYS A 114 21.13 16.03 3.79
C LYS A 114 22.28 15.04 3.85
N LEU A 115 22.00 13.76 4.07
CA LEU A 115 23.01 12.70 4.01
C LEU A 115 23.63 12.63 2.60
N LEU A 116 22.80 12.69 1.56
CA LEU A 116 23.25 12.70 0.17
C LEU A 116 24.15 13.90 -0.14
N ALA A 117 23.76 15.09 0.33
CA ALA A 117 24.53 16.32 0.19
C ALA A 117 25.86 16.26 0.96
N ALA A 118 25.88 15.65 2.16
CA ALA A 118 27.10 15.47 2.94
C ALA A 118 28.12 14.53 2.25
N VAL A 119 27.64 13.57 1.47
CA VAL A 119 28.48 12.69 0.64
C VAL A 119 28.93 13.37 -0.67
N GLY A 120 28.33 14.51 -1.03
CA GLY A 120 28.63 15.23 -2.27
C GLY A 120 28.03 14.59 -3.53
N PHE A 121 26.95 13.81 -3.39
CA PHE A 121 26.27 13.14 -4.51
C PHE A 121 24.88 13.75 -4.78
N ASP A 122 24.79 15.07 -4.78
CA ASP A 122 23.57 15.88 -4.94
C ASP A 122 23.13 16.04 -6.41
N SER A 123 23.17 14.95 -7.18
CA SER A 123 22.66 14.96 -8.55
C SER A 123 21.13 15.09 -8.60
N ARG A 124 20.62 15.82 -9.60
CA ARG A 124 19.17 15.92 -9.88
C ARG A 124 18.52 14.54 -9.97
N LEU A 125 19.19 13.57 -10.59
CA LEU A 125 18.65 12.21 -10.72
C LEU A 125 18.56 11.53 -9.36
N ALA A 126 19.56 11.72 -8.50
CA ALA A 126 19.55 11.14 -7.16
C ALA A 126 18.35 11.67 -6.36
N ILE A 127 18.09 12.98 -6.38
CA ILE A 127 16.93 13.59 -5.68
C ILE A 127 15.60 13.01 -6.19
N ILE A 128 15.47 12.74 -7.49
CA ILE A 128 14.23 12.19 -8.07
C ILE A 128 14.03 10.70 -7.71
N TYR A 129 15.09 9.90 -7.77
CA TYR A 129 15.00 8.45 -7.58
C TYR A 129 15.07 8.02 -6.11
N LEU A 130 15.74 8.79 -5.26
CA LEU A 130 15.98 8.41 -3.86
C LEU A 130 14.69 8.19 -3.05
N PRO A 131 13.65 9.06 -3.10
CA PRO A 131 12.37 8.79 -2.45
C PRO A 131 11.69 7.52 -2.97
N ARG A 132 11.85 7.22 -4.26
CA ARG A 132 11.27 6.03 -4.90
C ARG A 132 11.95 4.76 -4.42
N LEU A 133 13.28 4.78 -4.32
CA LEU A 133 14.06 3.67 -3.77
C LEU A 133 13.72 3.45 -2.29
N LEU A 134 13.61 4.51 -1.49
CA LEU A 134 13.20 4.41 -0.10
C LEU A 134 11.82 3.76 0.03
N HIS A 135 10.82 4.21 -0.72
CA HIS A 135 9.49 3.59 -0.74
C HIS A 135 9.54 2.12 -1.18
N GLY A 136 10.37 1.79 -2.18
CA GLY A 136 10.56 0.41 -2.63
C GLY A 136 11.13 -0.49 -1.53
N ILE A 137 12.13 -0.02 -0.78
CA ILE A 137 12.73 -0.74 0.34
C ILE A 137 11.74 -0.91 1.48
N LEU A 138 11.03 0.16 1.88
CA LEU A 138 10.02 0.10 2.93
C LEU A 138 8.88 -0.87 2.56
N ALA A 139 8.45 -0.87 1.30
CA ALA A 139 7.47 -1.83 0.80
C ALA A 139 7.99 -3.27 0.86
N ALA A 140 9.26 -3.52 0.49
CA ALA A 140 9.86 -4.84 0.59
C ALA A 140 9.95 -5.34 2.04
N VAL A 141 10.32 -4.46 2.98
CA VAL A 141 10.34 -4.77 4.41
C VAL A 141 8.92 -5.07 4.91
N ALA A 142 7.92 -4.30 4.48
CA ALA A 142 6.52 -4.57 4.82
C ALA A 142 6.05 -5.93 4.26
N ASP A 143 6.39 -6.27 3.02
CA ASP A 143 6.05 -7.56 2.41
C ASP A 143 6.72 -8.73 3.16
N TYR A 144 7.98 -8.56 3.59
CA TYR A 144 8.70 -9.56 4.38
C TYR A 144 8.05 -9.78 5.75
N ASN A 145 7.71 -8.70 6.45
CA ASN A 145 7.00 -8.80 7.73
C ASN A 145 5.59 -9.39 7.56
N LEU A 146 4.90 -9.05 6.48
CA LEU A 146 3.60 -9.64 6.15
C LEU A 146 3.71 -11.14 5.90
N TYR A 147 4.76 -11.60 5.21
CA TYR A 147 5.03 -13.02 5.03
C TYR A 147 5.25 -13.72 6.38
N GLY A 148 6.07 -13.14 7.26
CA GLY A 148 6.28 -13.65 8.62
C GLY A 148 5.00 -13.69 9.45
N LEU A 149 4.20 -12.63 9.41
CA LEU A 149 2.91 -12.54 10.10
C LEU A 149 1.90 -13.57 9.57
N THR A 150 1.85 -13.79 8.26
CA THR A 150 0.94 -14.76 7.65
C THR A 150 1.32 -16.18 8.04
N ASN A 151 2.62 -16.50 8.11
CA ASN A 151 3.09 -17.79 8.62
C ASN A 151 2.79 -17.99 10.11
N LEU A 152 2.71 -16.90 10.88
CA LEU A 152 2.38 -16.96 12.30
C LEU A 152 0.88 -17.24 12.52
N ILE A 153 0.02 -16.59 11.73
CA ILE A 153 -1.43 -16.61 11.91
C ILE A 153 -2.10 -17.75 11.11
N SER A 154 -1.56 -18.12 9.96
CA SER A 154 -2.18 -19.01 8.97
C SER A 154 -1.22 -20.09 8.47
N ASP A 155 -1.74 -21.03 7.68
CA ASP A 155 -0.94 -22.10 7.11
C ASP A 155 0.15 -21.58 6.15
N PRO A 156 1.33 -22.24 6.07
CA PRO A 156 2.44 -21.85 5.19
C PRO A 156 2.08 -21.83 3.69
N THR A 157 1.04 -22.56 3.30
CA THR A 157 0.50 -22.56 1.93
C THR A 157 -0.15 -21.22 1.59
N THR A 158 -0.88 -20.62 2.53
CA THR A 158 -1.53 -19.32 2.39
C THR A 158 -0.51 -18.21 2.24
N ALA A 159 0.57 -18.21 3.03
CA ALA A 159 1.62 -17.19 2.94
C ALA A 159 2.30 -17.13 1.57
N LYS A 160 2.48 -18.30 0.91
CA LYS A 160 3.04 -18.40 -0.45
C LYS A 160 2.12 -17.81 -1.52
N VAL A 161 0.81 -17.75 -1.28
CA VAL A 161 -0.18 -17.17 -2.20
C VAL A 161 -0.37 -15.67 -1.94
N VAL A 162 -0.31 -15.24 -0.67
CA VAL A 162 -0.46 -13.83 -0.28
C VAL A 162 0.66 -12.95 -0.84
N LEU A 163 1.90 -13.42 -0.84
CA LEU A 163 3.04 -12.64 -1.33
C LEU A 163 2.95 -12.27 -2.85
N PRO A 164 2.74 -13.24 -3.77
CA PRO A 164 2.61 -12.92 -5.20
C PRO A 164 1.32 -12.16 -5.51
N SER A 165 0.20 -12.47 -4.84
CA SER A 165 -1.06 -11.73 -5.03
C SER A 165 -0.92 -10.26 -4.62
N ARG A 166 -0.19 -9.98 -3.52
CA ARG A 166 0.15 -8.62 -3.11
C ARG A 166 1.00 -7.93 -4.17
N GLY A 167 2.05 -8.57 -4.67
CA GLY A 167 2.91 -8.04 -5.73
C GLY A 167 2.14 -7.70 -7.02
N LEU A 168 1.29 -8.62 -7.48
CA LEU A 168 0.43 -8.45 -8.65
C LEU A 168 -0.58 -7.32 -8.45
N PHE A 169 -1.21 -7.22 -7.28
CA PHE A 169 -2.14 -6.14 -6.96
C PHE A 169 -1.46 -4.76 -7.09
N TRP A 170 -0.27 -4.60 -6.53
CA TRP A 170 0.50 -3.35 -6.66
C TRP A 170 0.85 -3.05 -8.12
N TRP A 171 1.29 -4.06 -8.88
CA TRP A 171 1.56 -3.91 -10.31
C TRP A 171 0.31 -3.43 -11.07
N HIS A 172 -0.85 -4.04 -10.81
CA HIS A 172 -2.12 -3.67 -11.44
C HIS A 172 -2.54 -2.24 -11.13
N VAL A 173 -2.43 -1.79 -9.87
CA VAL A 173 -2.75 -0.41 -9.47
C VAL A 173 -1.84 0.58 -10.21
N SER A 174 -0.53 0.30 -10.29
CA SER A 174 0.42 1.15 -11.01
C SER A 174 0.13 1.22 -12.52
N PHE A 175 -0.25 0.09 -13.15
CA PHE A 175 -0.59 0.05 -14.58
C PHE A 175 -1.92 0.74 -14.91
N ARG A 176 -2.95 0.57 -14.08
CA ARG A 176 -4.25 1.23 -14.28
C ARG A 176 -4.13 2.74 -14.18
N PHE A 177 -3.25 3.23 -13.29
CA PHE A 177 -2.94 4.65 -13.23
C PHE A 177 -2.22 5.16 -14.49
N PHE A 178 -1.25 4.39 -15.02
CA PHE A 178 -0.60 4.73 -16.29
C PHE A 178 -1.60 4.86 -17.45
N LEU A 179 -2.57 3.95 -17.55
CA LEU A 179 -3.62 4.01 -18.57
C LEU A 179 -4.54 5.21 -18.37
N LYS A 180 -5.01 5.48 -17.14
CA LYS A 180 -5.87 6.64 -16.84
C LYS A 180 -5.18 7.97 -17.16
N TYR A 181 -3.89 8.08 -16.86
CA TYR A 181 -3.09 9.27 -17.18
C TYR A 181 -2.88 9.44 -18.70
N ARG A 182 -2.59 8.34 -19.43
CA ARG A 182 -2.48 8.37 -20.89
C ARG A 182 -3.79 8.82 -21.55
N HIS A 183 -4.93 8.30 -21.10
CA HIS A 183 -6.24 8.72 -21.60
C HIS A 183 -6.53 10.19 -21.30
N ALA A 184 -6.26 10.67 -20.08
CA ALA A 184 -6.46 12.08 -19.74
C ALA A 184 -5.63 13.05 -20.61
N ILE A 185 -4.41 12.66 -21.02
CA ILE A 185 -3.58 13.43 -21.94
C ILE A 185 -4.18 13.43 -23.35
N THR A 186 -4.59 12.27 -23.88
CA THR A 186 -5.18 12.22 -25.23
C THR A 186 -6.51 12.97 -25.30
N THR A 187 -7.37 12.92 -24.27
CA THR A 187 -8.65 13.65 -24.28
C THR A 187 -8.46 15.17 -24.18
N LYS A 188 -7.41 15.67 -23.53
CA LYS A 188 -7.07 17.10 -23.49
C LYS A 188 -6.38 17.62 -24.76
N PHE A 189 -5.58 16.78 -25.44
CA PHE A 189 -4.87 17.18 -26.67
C PHE A 189 -5.68 16.95 -27.96
N TYR A 190 -6.58 15.97 -28.01
CA TYR A 190 -7.41 15.71 -29.20
C TYR A 190 -8.26 16.90 -29.69
N PRO A 191 -8.94 17.68 -28.83
CA PRO A 191 -9.73 18.82 -29.30
C PRO A 191 -8.85 19.99 -29.78
N HIS A 192 -7.61 20.09 -29.30
CA HIS A 192 -6.66 21.11 -29.75
C HIS A 192 -5.96 20.73 -31.06
N ALA A 193 -5.68 19.44 -31.27
CA ALA A 193 -5.13 18.91 -32.51
C ALA A 193 -6.13 19.00 -33.68
N LEU A 194 -7.41 18.69 -33.43
CA LEU A 194 -8.49 18.87 -34.41
C LEU A 194 -8.77 20.34 -34.76
N SER A 195 -8.42 21.28 -33.88
CA SER A 195 -8.54 22.72 -34.15
C SER A 195 -7.35 23.28 -34.95
N PHE A 196 -6.23 22.53 -35.04
CA PHE A 196 -5.03 22.96 -35.75
C PHE A 196 -4.91 22.33 -37.15
N SER A 197 -5.42 21.12 -37.34
CA SER A 197 -5.67 20.59 -38.69
C SER A 197 -6.98 21.17 -39.21
N GLY A 198 -6.90 22.31 -39.89
CA GLY A 198 -7.99 23.05 -40.53
C GLY A 198 -8.81 22.24 -41.56
N LEU A 199 -9.52 21.21 -41.10
CA LEU A 199 -10.60 20.56 -41.81
C LEU A 199 -11.85 21.44 -41.63
N SER A 200 -11.92 22.44 -42.49
CA SER A 200 -13.13 23.18 -42.81
C SER A 200 -14.29 22.22 -43.11
N SER A 201 -15.34 22.23 -42.30
CA SER A 201 -16.70 22.08 -42.84
C SER A 201 -17.75 22.67 -41.88
N PRO A 202 -18.69 23.49 -42.38
CA PRO A 202 -19.69 24.17 -41.58
C PRO A 202 -20.95 23.31 -41.44
N SER A 203 -21.22 22.79 -40.25
CA SER A 203 -22.59 22.55 -39.75
C SER A 203 -22.52 22.03 -38.32
N ALA A 204 -23.34 22.61 -37.44
CA ALA A 204 -23.39 22.29 -36.04
C ALA A 204 -23.65 20.78 -35.80
N PRO A 205 -23.00 20.14 -34.80
CA PRO A 205 -23.20 18.72 -34.55
C PRO A 205 -24.62 18.46 -34.04
N THR A 206 -25.35 17.64 -34.78
CA THR A 206 -26.69 17.12 -34.46
C THR A 206 -26.67 16.35 -33.13
N GLY A 207 -27.78 16.41 -32.38
CA GLY A 207 -27.87 15.97 -30.98
C GLY A 207 -27.31 14.58 -30.65
N LEU A 208 -27.29 13.64 -31.60
CA LEU A 208 -26.74 12.29 -31.44
C LEU A 208 -25.24 12.25 -31.07
N GLN A 209 -24.44 13.19 -31.60
CA GLN A 209 -23.01 13.24 -31.25
C GLN A 209 -22.78 13.76 -29.82
N ARG A 210 -23.65 14.66 -29.34
CA ARG A 210 -23.63 15.11 -27.94
C ARG A 210 -24.06 13.98 -26.99
N PHE A 211 -25.04 13.16 -27.37
CA PHE A 211 -25.47 12.01 -26.60
C PHE A 211 -24.40 10.90 -26.50
N ALA A 212 -23.66 10.63 -27.58
CA ALA A 212 -22.59 9.63 -27.56
C ALA A 212 -21.44 10.02 -26.61
N VAL A 213 -21.10 11.32 -26.55
CA VAL A 213 -20.13 11.83 -25.58
C VAL A 213 -20.68 11.76 -24.16
N LEU A 214 -21.96 12.08 -23.94
CA LEU A 214 -22.57 12.03 -22.61
C LEU A 214 -22.76 10.60 -22.06
N GLU A 215 -23.06 9.60 -22.90
CA GLU A 215 -23.13 8.20 -22.45
C GLU A 215 -21.74 7.60 -22.14
N ALA A 216 -20.70 8.02 -22.87
CA ALA A 216 -19.32 7.67 -22.53
C ALA A 216 -18.88 8.23 -21.16
N TRP A 217 -19.49 9.31 -20.68
CA TRP A 217 -19.28 9.86 -19.34
C TRP A 217 -20.11 9.19 -18.25
N ARG A 218 -21.23 8.52 -18.61
CA ARG A 218 -22.16 7.91 -17.65
C ARG A 218 -21.77 6.49 -17.23
N THR A 219 -20.92 5.84 -18.01
CA THR A 219 -20.53 4.43 -17.83
C THR A 219 -19.13 4.23 -17.20
N THR A 220 -18.49 5.31 -16.72
CA THR A 220 -17.21 5.31 -15.97
C THR A 220 -17.38 5.80 -14.55
#